data_AF-A0A2R6ETZ1-F1
#
_entry.id   AF-A0A2R6ETZ1-F1
#
_cell.length_a   1.000
_cell.length_b   1.000
_cell.length_c   1.000
_cell.angle_alpha   90.00
_cell.angle_beta   90.00
_cell.angle_gamma   90.00
#
_symmetry.space_group_name_H-M   'P 1'
#
loop_
_entity.id
_entity.type
_entity.pdbx_description
1 polymer ?
#
loop_
_entity_poly.entity_id
_entity_poly.type
_entity_poly.pdbx_seq_one_letter_code
_entity_poly.pdbx_strand_id
1 'polypeptide(L)'
;MRRVTRNFLLAMGLLFVLLLALGALPGYLRSGDPYSMTATPVGNDTAANAAGGAGDGTATPDGTVTAATDPSTVDAANVSDRRYPYTTEALANATADSAGQSSRYYRGPVGLKGAFTHSPFDEYDSLVQQYPAAVDGDAVRVSHDGTVYRLAVTQGT
;
A
#
# COMPACT_ATOMS: atom_id res chain seq x y z
N MET A 1 -27.31 -4.91 48.87
CA MET A 1 -26.21 -5.73 48.28
C MET A 1 -25.16 -5.99 49.34
N ARG A 2 -24.73 -7.24 49.50
CA ARG A 2 -23.78 -7.63 50.57
C ARG A 2 -22.48 -6.84 50.40
N ARG A 3 -21.98 -6.23 51.49
CA ARG A 3 -20.85 -5.27 51.47
C ARG A 3 -19.62 -5.80 50.72
N VAL A 4 -19.44 -7.12 50.73
CA VAL A 4 -18.38 -7.83 50.00
C VAL A 4 -18.47 -7.62 48.48
N THR A 5 -19.66 -7.73 47.87
CA THR A 5 -19.87 -7.55 46.43
C THR A 5 -19.58 -6.11 46.00
N ARG A 6 -19.93 -5.14 46.84
CA ARG A 6 -19.66 -3.72 46.57
C ARG A 6 -18.16 -3.40 46.58
N ASN A 7 -17.43 -3.93 47.56
CA ASN A 7 -15.99 -3.71 47.64
C ASN A 7 -15.23 -4.40 46.51
N PHE A 8 -15.69 -5.58 46.07
CA PHE A 8 -15.12 -6.27 44.91
C PHE A 8 -15.30 -5.46 43.61
N LEU A 9 -16.50 -4.92 43.36
CA LEU A 9 -16.74 -4.09 42.17
C LEU A 9 -15.89 -2.80 42.17
N LEU A 10 -15.72 -2.18 43.34
CA LEU A 10 -14.83 -1.00 43.47
C LEU A 10 -13.37 -1.35 43.20
N ALA A 11 -12.88 -2.49 43.70
CA ALA A 11 -11.52 -2.95 43.45
C ALA A 11 -11.28 -3.28 41.96
N MET A 12 -12.25 -3.93 41.31
CA MET A 12 -12.20 -4.22 39.86
C MET A 12 -12.19 -2.92 39.05
N GLY A 13 -13.05 -1.94 39.38
CA GLY A 13 -13.07 -0.64 38.72
C GLY A 13 -11.75 0.12 38.88
N LEU A 14 -11.19 0.13 40.09
CA LEU A 14 -9.89 0.74 40.37
C LEU A 14 -8.77 0.07 39.55
N LEU A 15 -8.79 -1.25 39.44
CA LEU A 15 -7.83 -2.01 38.62
C LEU A 15 -7.93 -1.61 37.14
N PHE A 16 -9.14 -1.49 36.59
CA PHE A 16 -9.33 -1.05 35.21
C PHE A 16 -8.83 0.38 34.98
N VAL A 17 -9.12 1.31 35.90
CA VAL A 17 -8.63 2.69 35.82
C VAL A 17 -7.10 2.73 35.90
N LEU A 18 -6.50 1.91 36.76
CA LEU A 18 -5.04 1.84 36.92
C LEU A 18 -4.38 1.23 35.68
N LEU A 19 -4.94 0.17 35.10
CA LEU A 19 -4.48 -0.41 33.84
C LEU A 19 -4.64 0.56 32.65
N LEU A 20 -5.70 1.36 32.65
CA LEU A 20 -5.93 2.41 31.65
C LEU A 20 -4.90 3.54 31.79
N ALA A 21 -4.62 3.98 33.03
CA ALA A 21 -3.62 5.00 33.33
C ALA A 21 -2.17 4.54 33.08
N LEU A 22 -1.88 3.26 33.29
CA LEU A 22 -0.58 2.64 32.96
C LEU A 22 -0.41 2.37 31.46
N GLY A 23 -1.43 2.59 30.63
CA GLY A 23 -1.35 2.31 29.20
C GLY A 23 -1.21 0.82 28.90
N ALA A 24 -1.75 -0.07 29.73
CA ALA A 24 -1.69 -1.52 29.55
C ALA A 24 -2.76 -2.07 28.58
N LEU A 25 -3.56 -1.19 27.96
CA LEU A 25 -4.58 -1.53 26.96
C LEU A 25 -4.33 -0.95 25.54
N PRO A 26 -3.14 -1.13 24.91
CA PRO A 26 -3.05 -0.95 23.46
C PRO A 26 -2.35 -2.10 22.71
N GLY A 27 -2.16 -3.26 23.34
CA GLY A 27 -1.55 -4.43 22.66
C GLY A 27 -2.55 -5.31 21.89
N TYR A 28 -3.79 -5.41 22.39
CA TYR A 28 -4.82 -6.31 21.83
C TYR A 28 -5.51 -5.80 20.56
N LEU A 29 -5.29 -4.54 20.18
CA LEU A 29 -5.82 -3.98 18.93
C LEU A 29 -4.85 -4.15 17.74
N ARG A 30 -3.62 -4.59 17.99
CA ARG A 30 -2.58 -4.82 16.98
C ARG A 30 -2.30 -6.31 16.75
N SER A 31 -3.33 -7.16 16.88
CA SER A 31 -3.22 -8.60 16.64
C SER A 31 -3.63 -9.02 15.21
N GLY A 32 -3.92 -8.07 14.32
CA GLY A 32 -4.20 -8.36 12.93
C GLY A 32 -2.90 -8.53 12.13
N ASP A 33 -2.93 -9.43 11.14
CA ASP A 33 -1.85 -9.59 10.18
C ASP A 33 -1.53 -8.23 9.52
N PRO A 34 -0.27 -7.77 9.54
CA PRO A 34 0.10 -6.52 8.91
C PRO A 34 0.16 -6.71 7.38
N TYR A 35 -0.34 -5.73 6.64
CA TYR A 35 -0.25 -5.68 5.18
C TYR A 35 0.45 -4.40 4.75
N SER A 36 1.34 -4.48 3.77
CA SER A 36 2.00 -3.32 3.16
C SER A 36 1.92 -3.41 1.65
N MET A 37 1.99 -2.25 0.99
CA MET A 37 2.25 -2.19 -0.44
C MET A 37 3.76 -2.37 -0.66
N THR A 38 4.14 -3.25 -1.59
CA THR A 38 5.54 -3.52 -1.93
C THR A 38 5.79 -3.16 -3.38
N ALA A 39 6.83 -2.38 -3.63
CA ALA A 39 7.30 -2.04 -4.96
C ALA A 39 8.61 -2.79 -5.23
N THR A 40 8.52 -3.84 -6.05
CA THR A 40 9.68 -4.65 -6.41
C THR A 40 10.20 -4.22 -7.78
N PRO A 41 11.47 -3.79 -7.92
CA PRO A 41 12.01 -3.42 -9.22
C PRO A 41 12.02 -4.64 -10.14
N VAL A 42 11.56 -4.45 -11.37
CA VAL A 42 11.70 -5.44 -12.42
C VAL A 42 13.04 -5.15 -13.09
N GLY A 43 13.99 -6.09 -12.99
CA GLY A 43 15.34 -5.90 -13.53
C GLY A 43 15.32 -5.36 -14.96
N ASN A 44 16.33 -4.56 -15.30
CA ASN A 44 16.43 -3.73 -16.51
C ASN A 44 16.07 -4.49 -17.81
N ASP A 45 16.39 -5.79 -17.85
CA ASP A 45 16.14 -6.75 -18.93
C ASP A 45 14.63 -6.93 -19.25
N THR A 46 13.79 -6.75 -18.24
CA THR A 46 12.33 -6.88 -18.33
C THR A 46 11.66 -5.51 -18.49
N ALA A 47 12.26 -4.44 -17.94
CA ALA A 47 11.79 -3.06 -18.16
C ALA A 47 11.84 -2.67 -19.65
N ALA A 48 12.87 -3.13 -20.38
CA ALA A 48 12.97 -2.97 -21.83
C ALA A 48 11.87 -3.73 -22.60
N ASN A 49 11.33 -4.82 -22.06
CA ASN A 49 10.20 -5.56 -22.64
C ASN A 49 8.84 -4.96 -22.27
N ALA A 50 8.72 -4.27 -21.13
CA ALA A 50 7.52 -3.51 -20.79
C ALA A 50 7.38 -2.26 -21.68
N ALA A 51 8.48 -1.53 -21.90
CA ALA A 51 8.53 -0.45 -22.91
C ALA A 51 8.42 -0.96 -24.37
N GLY A 52 8.25 -2.27 -24.56
CA GLY A 52 8.25 -3.00 -25.83
C GLY A 52 6.90 -3.00 -26.53
N GLY A 53 6.36 -1.82 -26.81
CA GLY A 53 5.39 -1.62 -27.87
C GLY A 53 5.86 -0.46 -28.71
N ALA A 54 6.57 -0.72 -29.80
CA ALA A 54 6.81 0.27 -30.83
C ALA A 54 5.44 0.66 -31.44
N GLY A 55 4.74 1.56 -30.76
CA GLY A 55 3.57 2.22 -31.29
C GLY A 55 4.00 3.09 -32.46
N ASP A 56 3.19 3.08 -33.51
CA ASP A 56 3.28 3.98 -34.66
C ASP A 56 3.18 5.44 -34.20
N GLY A 57 4.29 5.98 -33.72
CA GLY A 57 4.42 7.37 -33.32
C GLY A 57 4.51 8.23 -34.58
N THR A 58 3.41 8.87 -34.96
CA THR A 58 3.46 9.92 -35.97
C THR A 58 4.33 11.05 -35.43
N ALA A 59 5.55 11.19 -35.96
CA ALA A 59 6.47 12.23 -35.58
C ALA A 59 5.85 13.61 -35.92
N THR A 60 5.54 14.40 -34.89
CA THR A 60 5.24 15.82 -35.09
C THR A 60 6.57 16.51 -35.47
N PRO A 61 6.61 17.39 -36.49
CA PRO A 61 7.85 17.96 -37.05
C PRO A 61 8.74 18.77 -36.08
N ASP A 62 8.29 18.99 -34.85
CA ASP A 62 8.96 19.83 -33.83
C ASP A 62 9.85 19.03 -32.86
N GLY A 63 10.16 17.76 -33.17
CA GLY A 63 11.11 16.95 -32.39
C GLY A 63 10.66 16.61 -30.95
N THR A 64 9.45 17.00 -30.55
CA THR A 64 8.86 16.61 -29.27
C THR A 64 8.37 15.16 -29.39
N VAL A 65 9.17 14.22 -28.90
CA VAL A 65 8.75 12.83 -28.72
C VAL A 65 7.77 12.80 -27.54
N THR A 66 6.47 12.77 -27.83
CA THR A 66 5.50 12.32 -26.83
C THR A 66 5.79 10.84 -26.62
N ALA A 67 6.41 10.47 -25.49
CA ALA A 67 6.55 9.07 -25.12
C ALA A 67 5.15 8.44 -25.21
N ALA A 68 4.98 7.45 -26.09
CA ALA A 68 3.75 6.68 -26.12
C ALA A 68 3.55 6.14 -24.72
N THR A 69 2.44 6.49 -24.07
CA THR A 69 2.06 5.90 -22.79
C THR A 69 1.86 4.42 -23.08
N ASP A 70 2.85 3.60 -22.71
CA ASP A 70 2.72 2.16 -22.80
C ASP A 70 1.54 1.75 -21.92
N PRO A 71 0.43 1.22 -22.49
CA PRO A 71 -0.74 0.85 -21.70
C PRO A 71 -0.43 -0.29 -20.72
N SER A 72 0.71 -0.97 -20.88
CA SER A 72 1.19 -2.04 -20.01
C SER A 72 1.91 -1.55 -18.74
N THR A 73 2.08 -0.23 -18.59
CA THR A 73 2.71 0.38 -17.41
C THR A 73 1.97 1.64 -16.96
N VAL A 74 1.76 1.78 -15.65
CA VAL A 74 1.21 3.00 -15.05
C VAL A 74 2.36 3.98 -14.81
N ASP A 75 2.24 5.21 -15.29
CA ASP A 75 3.20 6.26 -14.92
C ASP A 75 2.96 6.71 -13.47
N ALA A 76 3.99 6.59 -12.61
CA ALA A 76 3.93 7.00 -11.22
C ALA A 76 3.56 8.48 -11.04
N ALA A 77 3.84 9.35 -12.02
CA ALA A 77 3.43 10.75 -11.99
C ALA A 77 1.89 10.91 -11.98
N ASN A 78 1.15 9.93 -12.50
CA ASN A 78 -0.32 9.89 -12.46
C ASN A 78 -0.88 9.31 -11.15
N VAL A 79 -0.01 8.83 -10.26
CA VAL A 79 -0.36 8.24 -8.96
C VAL A 79 -0.09 9.28 -7.86
N SER A 80 -1.13 9.99 -7.42
CA SER A 80 -0.97 11.06 -6.42
C SER A 80 -0.91 10.53 -4.98
N ASP A 81 0.01 11.04 -4.15
CA ASP A 81 0.11 10.75 -2.70
C ASP A 81 -1.21 10.92 -1.92
N ARG A 82 -2.05 11.87 -2.34
CA ARG A 82 -3.35 12.14 -1.69
C ARG A 82 -4.37 11.01 -1.87
N ARG A 83 -4.23 10.24 -2.95
CA ARG A 83 -5.13 9.15 -3.31
C ARG A 83 -4.52 7.79 -3.02
N TYR A 84 -3.20 7.70 -3.18
CA TYR A 84 -2.42 6.49 -3.15
C TYR A 84 -1.23 6.55 -2.16
N PRO A 85 -1.45 6.93 -0.89
CA PRO A 85 -0.36 7.09 0.08
C PRO A 85 0.49 5.82 0.28
N TYR A 86 -0.09 4.61 0.22
CA TYR A 86 0.69 3.38 0.38
C TYR A 86 1.53 3.08 -0.85
N THR A 87 0.97 3.29 -2.04
CA THR A 87 1.67 3.08 -3.30
C THR A 87 2.87 4.00 -3.45
N THR A 88 2.69 5.29 -3.15
CA THR A 88 3.75 6.27 -3.32
C THR A 88 4.83 6.15 -2.26
N GLU A 89 4.47 5.80 -1.01
CA GLU A 89 5.45 5.46 0.03
C GLU A 89 6.27 4.21 -0.33
N ALA A 90 5.64 3.16 -0.89
CA ALA A 90 6.36 1.98 -1.34
C ALA A 90 7.34 2.30 -2.47
N LEU A 91 6.95 3.14 -3.43
CA LEU A 91 7.83 3.59 -4.52
C LEU A 91 8.96 4.50 -4.01
N ALA A 92 8.68 5.42 -3.08
CA ALA A 92 9.68 6.30 -2.48
C ALA A 92 10.73 5.53 -1.66
N ASN A 93 10.34 4.40 -1.07
CA ASN A 93 11.24 3.50 -0.34
C ASN A 93 11.93 2.47 -1.25
N ALA A 94 11.56 2.38 -2.52
CA ALA A 94 12.15 1.45 -3.47
C ALA A 94 13.37 2.06 -4.16
N THR A 95 14.28 1.19 -4.60
CA THR A 95 15.38 1.56 -5.46
C THR A 95 15.41 0.62 -6.66
N ALA A 96 16.21 0.95 -7.68
CA ALA A 96 16.39 0.07 -8.84
C ALA A 96 16.89 -1.35 -8.47
N ASP A 97 17.54 -1.49 -7.32
CA ASP A 97 18.16 -2.74 -6.87
C ASP A 97 17.46 -3.37 -5.65
N SER A 98 16.48 -2.70 -5.05
CA SER A 98 15.84 -3.18 -3.82
C SER A 98 14.37 -2.82 -3.74
N ALA A 99 13.56 -3.77 -3.25
CA ALA A 99 12.14 -3.55 -3.06
C ALA A 99 11.86 -2.54 -1.95
N GLY A 100 10.95 -1.60 -2.22
CA GLY A 100 10.43 -0.66 -1.24
C GLY A 100 9.13 -1.17 -0.62
N GLN A 101 8.87 -0.79 0.62
CA GLN A 101 7.64 -1.14 1.32
C GLN A 101 6.99 0.10 1.94
N SER A 102 5.68 0.18 1.87
CA SER A 102 4.91 1.19 2.58
C SER A 102 4.85 0.89 4.08
N SER A 103 4.33 1.85 4.84
CA SER A 103 3.90 1.65 6.22
C SER A 103 2.90 0.47 6.34
N ARG A 104 2.95 -0.24 7.47
CA ARG A 104 2.11 -1.43 7.73
C ARG A 104 0.67 -1.03 8.07
N TYR A 105 -0.28 -1.52 7.30
CA TYR A 105 -1.72 -1.50 7.58
C TYR A 105 -2.09 -2.68 8.48
N TYR A 106 -2.75 -2.43 9.61
CA TYR A 106 -3.21 -3.47 10.54
C TYR A 106 -4.72 -3.63 10.42
N ARG A 107 -5.19 -4.86 10.14
CA ARG A 107 -6.62 -5.15 10.18
C ARG A 107 -7.09 -5.17 11.64
N GLY A 108 -8.10 -4.37 11.98
CA GLY A 108 -8.64 -4.34 13.34
C GLY A 108 -9.28 -5.68 13.75
N PRO A 109 -9.30 -6.01 15.07
CA PRO A 109 -9.66 -7.35 15.60
C PRO A 109 -11.10 -7.82 15.34
N VAL A 110 -11.95 -7.01 14.72
CA VAL A 110 -13.37 -7.34 14.42
C VAL A 110 -13.71 -7.19 12.95
N GLY A 111 -12.72 -7.12 12.04
CA GLY A 111 -12.97 -6.94 10.61
C GLY A 111 -13.63 -5.59 10.24
N LEU A 112 -13.93 -4.76 11.23
CA LEU A 112 -14.25 -3.35 11.05
C LEU A 112 -12.99 -2.69 10.50
N LYS A 113 -13.01 -2.37 9.21
CA LYS A 113 -12.03 -1.53 8.56
C LYS A 113 -11.86 -0.29 9.45
N GLY A 114 -10.74 -0.20 10.16
CA GLY A 114 -10.41 0.98 10.95
C GLY A 114 -10.52 2.18 10.01
N ALA A 115 -11.25 3.21 10.45
CA ALA A 115 -11.78 4.31 9.64
C ALA A 115 -10.72 5.15 8.90
N PHE A 116 -10.07 4.55 7.92
CA PHE A 116 -9.09 5.17 7.04
C PHE A 116 -9.45 4.71 5.63
N THR A 117 -10.03 5.63 4.86
CA THR A 117 -10.56 5.46 3.49
C THR A 117 -9.52 5.01 2.47
N HIS A 118 -8.26 4.84 2.88
CA HIS A 118 -7.15 4.40 2.06
C HIS A 118 -6.57 3.17 2.73
N SER A 119 -6.74 2.01 2.10
CA SER A 119 -6.07 0.77 2.51
C SER A 119 -5.22 0.30 1.33
N PRO A 120 -4.10 -0.41 1.55
CA PRO A 120 -3.27 -0.89 0.45
C PRO A 120 -4.07 -1.79 -0.53
N PHE A 121 -5.10 -2.49 -0.04
CA PHE A 121 -6.02 -3.26 -0.87
C PHE A 121 -6.89 -2.39 -1.78
N ASP A 122 -7.43 -1.29 -1.25
CA ASP A 122 -8.32 -0.39 -1.99
C ASP A 122 -7.56 0.38 -3.08
N GLU A 123 -6.33 0.80 -2.77
CA GLU A 123 -5.42 1.40 -3.74
C GLU A 123 -5.05 0.42 -4.85
N TYR A 124 -4.76 -0.84 -4.49
CA TYR A 124 -4.46 -1.88 -5.47
C TYR A 124 -5.67 -2.17 -6.37
N ASP A 125 -6.86 -2.35 -5.79
CA ASP A 125 -8.09 -2.62 -6.53
C ASP A 125 -8.44 -1.47 -7.48
N SER A 126 -8.21 -0.21 -7.08
CA SER A 126 -8.46 0.93 -7.95
C SER A 126 -7.44 1.03 -9.09
N LEU A 127 -6.17 0.70 -8.84
CA LEU A 127 -5.14 0.61 -9.89
C LEU A 127 -5.48 -0.47 -10.92
N VAL A 128 -5.93 -1.65 -10.47
CA VAL A 128 -6.38 -2.75 -11.35
C VAL A 128 -7.58 -2.33 -12.20
N GLN A 129 -8.56 -1.62 -11.60
CA GLN A 129 -9.74 -1.14 -12.32
C GLN A 129 -9.41 -0.04 -13.33
N GLN A 130 -8.51 0.88 -12.96
CA GLN A 130 -8.17 2.04 -13.80
C GLN A 130 -7.17 1.69 -14.90
N TYR A 131 -6.25 0.77 -14.64
CA TYR A 131 -5.17 0.37 -15.54
C TYR A 131 -5.15 -1.16 -15.74
N PRO A 132 -6.20 -1.76 -16.31
CA PRO A 132 -6.30 -3.21 -16.46
C PRO A 132 -5.19 -3.80 -17.36
N ALA A 133 -4.67 -3.01 -18.30
CA ALA A 133 -3.60 -3.42 -19.20
C ALA A 133 -2.21 -3.48 -18.50
N ALA A 134 -2.03 -2.81 -17.36
CA ALA A 134 -0.79 -2.82 -16.58
C ALA A 134 -0.74 -3.93 -15.52
N VAL A 135 -1.78 -4.77 -15.43
CA VAL A 135 -1.85 -5.89 -14.49
C VAL A 135 -1.01 -7.04 -15.01
N ASP A 136 -0.10 -7.52 -14.16
CA ASP A 136 0.82 -8.63 -14.42
C ASP A 136 0.75 -9.66 -13.30
N GLY A 137 -0.17 -10.61 -13.47
CA GLY A 137 -0.48 -11.65 -12.50
C GLY A 137 -1.13 -11.07 -11.24
N ASP A 138 -0.39 -11.08 -10.14
CA ASP A 138 -0.79 -10.56 -8.82
C ASP A 138 -0.28 -9.13 -8.55
N ALA A 139 0.37 -8.49 -9.52
CA ALA A 139 0.96 -7.16 -9.37
C ALA A 139 0.51 -6.19 -10.45
N VAL A 140 0.61 -4.88 -10.18
CA VAL A 140 0.45 -3.82 -11.18
C VAL A 140 1.82 -3.26 -11.54
N ARG A 141 2.11 -3.12 -12.83
CA ARG A 141 3.37 -2.53 -13.31
C ARG A 141 3.31 -1.02 -13.29
N VAL A 142 4.28 -0.39 -12.64
CA VAL A 142 4.36 1.07 -12.52
C VAL A 142 5.76 1.55 -12.86
N SER A 143 5.88 2.53 -13.76
CA SER A 143 7.15 3.18 -14.08
C SER A 143 7.38 4.38 -13.16
N HIS A 144 8.51 4.40 -12.46
CA HIS A 144 8.94 5.51 -11.62
C HIS A 144 10.44 5.74 -11.87
N ASP A 145 10.83 6.98 -12.20
CA ASP A 145 12.22 7.37 -12.47
C ASP A 145 12.95 6.46 -13.48
N GLY A 146 12.23 6.01 -14.52
CA GLY A 146 12.78 5.14 -15.57
C GLY A 146 12.95 3.67 -15.15
N THR A 147 12.56 3.30 -13.93
CA THR A 147 12.52 1.91 -13.46
C THR A 147 11.08 1.42 -13.43
N VAL A 148 10.84 0.20 -13.91
CA VAL A 148 9.53 -0.45 -13.79
C VAL A 148 9.50 -1.24 -12.50
N TYR A 149 8.46 -1.02 -11.70
CA TYR A 149 8.21 -1.72 -10.44
C TYR A 149 6.95 -2.58 -10.57
N ARG A 150 6.98 -3.77 -9.98
CA ARG A 150 5.79 -4.58 -9.69
C ARG A 150 5.26 -4.20 -8.32
N LEU A 151 4.08 -3.60 -8.30
CA LEU A 151 3.34 -3.27 -7.08
C LEU A 151 2.43 -4.42 -6.66
N ALA A 152 2.63 -4.93 -5.45
CA ALA A 152 1.79 -5.96 -4.87
C ALA A 152 1.53 -5.70 -3.38
N VAL A 153 0.37 -6.14 -2.89
CA VAL A 153 0.07 -6.12 -1.45
C VAL A 153 0.68 -7.36 -0.81
N THR A 154 1.62 -7.15 0.10
CA THR A 154 2.34 -8.22 0.81
C THR A 154 1.90 -8.28 2.26
N GLN A 155 1.71 -9.48 2.78
CA GLN A 155 1.52 -9.71 4.21
C GLN A 155 2.88 -9.68 4.93
N GLY A 156 3.01 -8.79 5.91
CA GLY A 156 4.17 -8.76 6.79
C GLY A 156 4.10 -9.88 7.82
N THR A 157 5.25 -10.49 8.11
CA THR A 157 5.45 -11.39 9.24
C THR A 157 5.86 -10.62 10.51
#